data_AF-A0A3C1Y2B1-F1
#
_entry.id   AF-A0A3C1Y2B1-F1
#
_cell.length_a   1.000
_cell.length_b   1.000
_cell.length_c   1.000
_cell.angle_alpha   90.00
_cell.angle_beta   90.00
_cell.angle_gamma   90.00
#
_symmetry.space_group_name_H-M   'P 1'
#
loop_
_entity.id
_entity.type
_entity.pdbx_description
1 polymer ?
#
loop_
_entity_poly.entity_id
_entity_poly.type
_entity_poly.pdbx_seq_one_letter_code
_entity_poly.pdbx_strand_id
1 'polypeptide(L)'
;MPFGAKDAYTWLSGITRRSSGVEGMYSPPITGKTRALVAPDASDAYVQKQQPKPCIVILIHGVNDLAGVYDTLETGICAGLNERLDHLFTKRGGRSPAALNPARYTSPQDDDGRAPDPDAVYYRRVATSGKHGGHSRSVVIPFYWGFREEEGRIQKQTTHGEWLDRFGNRLDKAGSKEGGPFANATTTLPDMFGSGFSGKVAGMPANALFGSPDHPLFPAPSRRYMVLAAQRLAMLIKIIRAYRHPDGRSGEDDTINVVGHSQGDLITLLANAMLHDEGQRPIDGFVLMSPPYSLEETVFERSELDKAQQTTPARVKTLSNIVRFIADHAHQRPSLADMADATKDSCIGGLRWTGQRCETAIDGDKVSFAERDNRGNVFLYFSPQDQTVGMANVQGIGWQGVGEHASYYWFFDPDASSATTSDVHTLANSNQGDYRRIDIPALASLGARFFQRIFTIREREGQGEHVGKPPSYCYKLIGQGAMGIGESTWEGTRLGAGRKVFANADLLVDQTVTIQAPTLPAPFLPDFVADGTTLGHEGSRGIKPVWMDTDPIDASIAITNGGIDAQTTRVISLPTADLLGSGATARAGGKRRRYQRFES
;
A
#
# COMPACT_ATOMS: atom_id res chain seq x y z
N MET A 1 59.45 -11.09 78.19
CA MET A 1 59.67 -9.75 77.59
C MET A 1 60.46 -9.92 76.30
N PRO A 2 60.33 -9.04 75.29
CA PRO A 2 59.10 -8.49 74.66
C PRO A 2 59.17 -8.72 73.11
N PHE A 3 58.26 -8.36 72.19
CA PHE A 3 56.91 -7.75 72.10
C PHE A 3 56.09 -8.62 71.08
N GLY A 4 54.80 -8.41 70.76
CA GLY A 4 53.75 -7.55 71.31
C GLY A 4 52.47 -7.60 70.45
N ALA A 5 51.31 -7.83 71.11
CA ALA A 5 49.94 -7.39 70.78
C ALA A 5 49.31 -7.48 69.35
N LYS A 6 48.23 -8.29 69.28
CA LYS A 6 46.86 -8.00 68.77
C LYS A 6 46.42 -8.21 67.30
N ASP A 7 45.55 -9.22 67.16
CA ASP A 7 44.15 -9.23 66.66
C ASP A 7 43.74 -8.98 65.19
N ALA A 8 43.10 -10.04 64.64
CA ALA A 8 41.92 -10.10 63.74
C ALA A 8 41.97 -9.45 62.33
N TYR A 9 41.60 -10.15 61.24
CA TYR A 9 40.25 -10.69 61.00
C TYR A 9 40.19 -11.92 60.05
N THR A 10 39.05 -12.61 60.08
CA THR A 10 38.79 -13.95 59.52
C THR A 10 38.39 -13.99 58.04
N TRP A 11 39.07 -14.87 57.29
CA TRP A 11 38.53 -15.99 56.49
C TRP A 11 37.16 -15.92 55.79
N LEU A 12 37.18 -16.24 54.48
CA LEU A 12 36.30 -17.27 53.90
C LEU A 12 36.87 -17.82 52.57
N SER A 13 36.96 -19.15 52.45
CA SER A 13 37.42 -19.88 51.26
C SER A 13 36.54 -21.11 51.06
N GLY A 14 36.28 -21.53 49.82
CA GLY A 14 35.61 -22.81 49.57
C GLY A 14 34.96 -22.96 48.19
N ILE A 15 35.71 -23.48 47.22
CA ILE A 15 35.17 -24.01 45.96
C ILE A 15 35.03 -25.52 46.10
N THR A 16 33.86 -26.10 45.77
CA THR A 16 33.71 -27.30 44.92
C THR A 16 32.25 -27.64 44.62
N ARG A 17 31.99 -28.18 43.42
CA ARG A 17 30.66 -28.63 42.94
C ARG A 17 30.43 -30.12 43.27
N ARG A 18 29.18 -30.51 43.57
CA ARG A 18 28.39 -31.43 42.71
C ARG A 18 26.92 -31.60 43.15
N SER A 19 26.01 -31.11 42.30
CA SER A 19 24.70 -31.68 41.93
C SER A 19 23.84 -32.46 42.94
N SER A 20 22.71 -31.86 43.34
CA SER A 20 21.38 -32.48 43.21
C SER A 20 20.25 -31.43 43.18
N GLY A 21 19.36 -31.52 42.19
CA GLY A 21 17.95 -31.10 42.29
C GLY A 21 17.56 -29.65 42.61
N VAL A 22 18.00 -28.66 41.83
CA VAL A 22 17.21 -27.41 41.64
C VAL A 22 17.25 -27.01 40.17
N GLU A 23 16.27 -27.49 39.39
CA GLU A 23 15.92 -26.81 38.14
C GLU A 23 15.23 -25.50 38.50
N GLY A 24 15.75 -24.39 37.97
CA GLY A 24 15.11 -23.09 38.15
C GLY A 24 13.76 -23.10 37.44
N MET A 25 12.67 -22.92 38.20
CA MET A 25 11.35 -22.62 37.66
C MET A 25 11.39 -21.26 36.94
N TYR A 26 11.82 -21.26 35.69
CA TYR A 26 11.33 -20.30 34.71
C TYR A 26 9.87 -20.63 34.45
N SER A 27 8.98 -20.11 35.30
CA SER A 27 7.57 -20.04 34.98
C SER A 27 7.40 -18.94 33.91
N PRO A 28 7.03 -19.28 32.65
CA PRO A 28 6.56 -18.24 31.74
C PRO A 28 5.32 -17.57 32.38
N PRO A 29 5.11 -16.26 32.14
CA PRO A 29 3.97 -15.55 32.72
C PRO A 29 2.68 -16.26 32.30
N ILE A 30 1.91 -16.74 33.29
CA ILE A 30 0.71 -17.54 33.08
C ILE A 30 -0.35 -16.68 32.39
N THR A 31 -0.46 -16.84 31.07
CA THR A 31 -1.49 -16.23 30.24
C THR A 31 -2.85 -16.82 30.61
N GLY A 32 -3.88 -15.98 30.76
CA GLY A 32 -5.28 -16.44 30.83
C GLY A 32 -5.90 -16.67 32.21
N LYS A 33 -5.39 -16.08 33.30
CA LYS A 33 -6.14 -16.02 34.58
C LYS A 33 -6.41 -14.58 35.03
N THR A 34 -7.66 -14.31 35.42
CA THR A 34 -8.12 -13.07 36.08
C THR A 34 -7.72 -12.97 37.56
N ARG A 35 -6.87 -13.87 38.04
CA ARG A 35 -6.31 -13.89 39.40
C ARG A 35 -4.80 -14.12 39.31
N ALA A 36 -4.03 -13.19 39.87
CA ALA A 36 -2.60 -13.38 40.13
C ALA A 36 -2.39 -14.10 41.46
N LEU A 37 -1.26 -14.80 41.60
CA LEU A 37 -0.76 -15.19 42.92
C LEU A 37 -0.26 -13.93 43.63
N VAL A 38 -1.01 -13.48 44.63
CA VAL A 38 -0.58 -12.46 45.59
C VAL A 38 -0.05 -13.13 46.84
N ALA A 39 0.70 -12.40 47.68
CA ALA A 39 1.10 -12.91 48.99
C ALA A 39 -0.13 -13.24 49.85
N PRO A 40 -0.02 -14.14 50.85
CA PRO A 40 -1.06 -14.28 51.87
C PRO A 40 -1.46 -12.91 52.43
N ASP A 41 -2.76 -12.71 52.63
CA ASP A 41 -3.40 -11.48 53.12
C ASP A 41 -3.26 -10.21 52.22
N ALA A 42 -2.70 -10.32 51.02
CA ALA A 42 -2.69 -9.23 50.05
C ALA A 42 -4.03 -9.12 49.30
N SER A 43 -4.44 -7.87 49.01
CA SER A 43 -5.62 -7.57 48.20
C SER A 43 -5.45 -7.98 46.72
N ASP A 44 -6.58 -8.20 46.03
CA ASP A 44 -6.60 -8.58 44.61
C ASP A 44 -5.71 -7.68 43.73
N ALA A 45 -4.72 -8.28 43.08
CA ALA A 45 -3.85 -7.58 42.14
C ALA A 45 -4.49 -7.53 40.74
N TYR A 46 -4.87 -6.33 40.30
CA TYR A 46 -5.36 -6.08 38.95
C TYR A 46 -4.23 -6.20 37.92
N VAL A 47 -4.19 -7.31 37.19
CA VAL A 47 -3.25 -7.52 36.08
C VAL A 47 -3.86 -7.00 34.78
N GLN A 48 -3.13 -6.17 34.04
CA GLN A 48 -3.50 -5.78 32.68
C GLN A 48 -3.12 -6.90 31.70
N LYS A 49 -4.12 -7.61 31.16
CA LYS A 49 -3.93 -8.58 30.09
C LYS A 49 -3.67 -7.84 28.77
N GLN A 50 -2.62 -8.24 28.07
CA GLN A 50 -2.39 -7.79 26.69
C GLN A 50 -3.50 -8.33 25.78
N GLN A 51 -4.34 -7.43 25.27
CA GLN A 51 -5.37 -7.79 24.29
C GLN A 51 -4.74 -8.29 22.98
N PRO A 52 -5.42 -9.19 22.23
CA PRO A 52 -5.07 -9.52 20.86
C PRO A 52 -5.04 -8.27 19.96
N LYS A 53 -4.46 -8.41 18.76
CA LYS A 53 -4.54 -7.39 17.73
C LYS A 53 -5.92 -7.45 17.05
N PRO A 54 -6.51 -6.32 16.62
CA PRO A 54 -7.87 -6.30 16.09
C PRO A 54 -8.02 -6.98 14.72
N CYS A 55 -6.93 -7.01 13.95
CA CYS A 55 -6.87 -7.64 12.64
C CYS A 55 -5.41 -7.85 12.22
N ILE A 56 -5.24 -8.47 11.06
CA ILE A 56 -4.05 -8.39 10.23
C ILE A 56 -4.36 -7.47 9.05
N VAL A 57 -3.42 -6.63 8.65
CA VAL A 57 -3.50 -5.82 7.43
C VAL A 57 -2.30 -6.13 6.56
N ILE A 58 -2.53 -6.70 5.39
CA ILE A 58 -1.48 -6.94 4.39
C ILE A 58 -1.40 -5.69 3.50
N LEU A 59 -0.26 -5.03 3.45
CA LEU A 59 0.00 -3.96 2.48
C LEU A 59 0.64 -4.58 1.24
N ILE A 60 0.16 -4.24 0.05
CA ILE A 60 0.76 -4.66 -1.23
C ILE A 60 0.89 -3.48 -2.20
N HIS A 61 2.14 -3.16 -2.55
CA HIS A 61 2.52 -2.03 -3.41
C HIS A 61 2.37 -2.32 -4.91
N GLY A 62 2.57 -1.28 -5.73
CA GLY A 62 2.45 -1.33 -7.19
C GLY A 62 3.69 -1.87 -7.93
N VAL A 63 3.69 -1.75 -9.26
CA VAL A 63 4.89 -1.93 -10.09
C VAL A 63 5.91 -0.81 -9.84
N ASN A 64 7.20 -1.08 -10.05
CA ASN A 64 8.28 -0.09 -9.90
C ASN A 64 8.33 0.63 -8.53
N ASP A 65 7.86 -0.01 -7.47
CA ASP A 65 7.74 0.57 -6.13
C ASP A 65 8.54 -0.30 -5.14
N LEU A 66 9.32 0.33 -4.26
CA LEU A 66 10.05 -0.35 -3.16
C LEU A 66 9.26 -0.41 -1.85
N ALA A 67 7.99 0.01 -1.93
CA ALA A 67 7.08 0.21 -0.82
C ALA A 67 7.49 1.37 0.11
N GLY A 68 8.00 2.47 -0.46
CA GLY A 68 8.43 3.65 0.30
C GLY A 68 7.34 4.19 1.24
N VAL A 69 6.09 4.13 0.80
CA VAL A 69 4.90 4.56 1.55
C VAL A 69 4.50 3.62 2.71
N TYR A 70 5.09 2.44 2.86
CA TYR A 70 4.69 1.48 3.90
C TYR A 70 4.89 2.01 5.33
N ASP A 71 5.87 2.89 5.57
CA ASP A 71 6.06 3.48 6.89
C ASP A 71 4.91 4.42 7.28
N THR A 72 4.53 5.32 6.36
CA THR A 72 3.40 6.25 6.49
C THR A 72 2.09 5.47 6.63
N LEU A 73 1.86 4.46 5.78
CA LEU A 73 0.66 3.61 5.83
C LEU A 73 0.58 2.80 7.14
N GLU A 74 1.66 2.12 7.57
CA GLU A 74 1.66 1.36 8.83
C GLU A 74 1.44 2.27 10.05
N THR A 75 2.01 3.47 10.02
CA THR A 75 1.82 4.49 11.06
C THR A 75 0.37 4.94 11.13
N GLY A 76 -0.22 5.36 10.01
CA GLY A 76 -1.61 5.80 9.91
C GLY A 76 -2.61 4.71 10.29
N ILE A 77 -2.41 3.47 9.85
CA ILE A 77 -3.25 2.32 10.21
C ILE A 77 -3.19 2.06 11.72
N CYS A 78 -2.01 2.07 12.32
CA CYS A 78 -1.88 1.87 13.77
C CYS A 78 -2.48 3.04 14.57
N ALA A 79 -2.34 4.28 14.10
CA ALA A 79 -2.93 5.46 14.73
C ALA A 79 -4.47 5.41 14.67
N GLY A 80 -5.06 5.29 13.48
CA GLY A 80 -6.52 5.27 13.30
C GLY A 80 -7.20 4.09 13.99
N LEU A 81 -6.56 2.91 14.06
CA LEU A 81 -7.05 1.78 14.86
C LEU A 81 -6.97 2.08 16.37
N ASN A 82 -5.88 2.71 16.83
CA ASN A 82 -5.74 3.07 18.24
C ASN A 82 -6.80 4.08 18.70
N GLU A 83 -7.15 5.04 17.85
CA GLU A 83 -8.17 6.03 18.12
C GLU A 83 -9.57 5.42 18.07
N ARG A 84 -9.90 4.72 16.97
CA ARG A 84 -11.21 4.09 16.73
C ARG A 84 -11.59 3.09 17.83
N LEU A 85 -10.63 2.32 18.31
CA LEU A 85 -10.86 1.27 19.31
C LEU A 85 -10.62 1.74 20.76
N ASP A 86 -10.32 3.02 21.00
CA ASP A 86 -9.96 3.54 22.34
C ASP A 86 -8.77 2.80 22.99
N HIS A 87 -7.68 2.61 22.23
CA HIS A 87 -6.49 1.92 22.73
C HIS A 87 -5.44 2.86 23.32
N LEU A 88 -5.42 4.16 23.01
CA LEU A 88 -4.27 5.01 23.35
C LEU A 88 -3.96 5.04 24.86
N PHE A 89 -4.97 5.26 25.70
CA PHE A 89 -4.79 5.56 27.12
C PHE A 89 -5.60 4.64 28.04
N THR A 90 -4.98 4.25 29.14
CA THR A 90 -5.68 3.63 30.28
C THR A 90 -6.51 4.66 31.04
N LYS A 91 -7.45 4.21 31.89
CA LYS A 91 -8.19 5.08 32.84
C LYS A 91 -7.28 5.91 33.77
N ARG A 92 -5.98 5.56 33.90
CA ARG A 92 -4.98 6.30 34.69
C ARG A 92 -4.14 7.29 33.86
N GLY A 93 -4.46 7.50 32.57
CA GLY A 93 -3.74 8.40 31.67
C GLY A 93 -2.43 7.84 31.08
N GLY A 94 -1.87 6.76 31.62
CA GLY A 94 -0.72 6.07 31.02
C GLY A 94 -1.11 5.32 29.73
N ARG A 95 -0.17 5.15 28.80
CA ARG A 95 -0.35 4.42 27.53
C ARG A 95 -0.87 3.00 27.79
N SER A 96 -1.90 2.57 27.06
CA SER A 96 -2.45 1.22 27.24
C SER A 96 -1.50 0.14 26.68
N PRO A 97 -1.46 -1.07 27.27
CA PRO A 97 -0.94 -2.26 26.59
C PRO A 97 -1.69 -2.54 25.27
N ALA A 98 -2.96 -2.14 25.17
CA ALA A 98 -3.75 -2.27 23.95
C ALA A 98 -3.18 -1.45 22.77
N ALA A 99 -2.47 -0.35 23.03
CA ALA A 99 -2.03 0.57 21.99
C ALA A 99 -1.02 -0.07 21.03
N LEU A 100 -1.45 -0.22 19.77
CA LEU A 100 -0.62 -0.58 18.62
C LEU A 100 0.59 0.35 18.54
N ASN A 101 1.72 -0.22 18.16
CA ASN A 101 3.01 0.46 18.05
C ASN A 101 3.59 0.12 16.68
N PRO A 102 3.50 1.02 15.67
CA PRO A 102 4.01 0.74 14.34
C PRO A 102 5.51 0.43 14.40
N ALA A 103 5.98 -0.44 13.51
CA ALA A 103 7.41 -0.65 13.33
C ALA A 103 8.10 0.60 12.79
N ARG A 104 9.42 0.62 12.93
CA ARG A 104 10.29 1.55 12.21
C ARG A 104 10.64 0.98 10.84
N TYR A 105 10.92 1.88 9.91
CA TYR A 105 11.50 1.58 8.61
C TYR A 105 12.82 2.33 8.50
N THR A 106 13.75 1.79 7.75
CA THR A 106 14.98 2.47 7.31
C THR A 106 14.67 3.43 6.17
N SER A 107 15.31 4.59 6.13
CA SER A 107 15.01 5.64 5.15
C SER A 107 16.28 6.40 4.73
N PRO A 108 16.33 7.04 3.54
CA PRO A 108 17.49 7.81 3.09
C PRO A 108 17.90 8.95 4.05
N GLN A 109 16.97 9.46 4.86
CA GLN A 109 17.26 10.50 5.86
C GLN A 109 18.03 9.96 7.09
N ASP A 110 18.14 8.63 7.28
CA ASP A 110 18.87 8.05 8.41
C ASP A 110 20.42 8.16 8.25
N ASP A 111 20.92 8.27 7.02
CA ASP A 111 22.37 8.28 6.72
C ASP A 111 22.82 9.33 5.67
N ASP A 112 21.93 10.25 5.29
CA ASP A 112 22.06 11.23 4.18
C ASP A 112 22.22 10.58 2.78
N GLY A 113 21.51 9.48 2.51
CA GLY A 113 21.53 8.81 1.20
C GLY A 113 22.83 8.04 0.92
N ARG A 114 23.55 7.60 1.96
CA ARG A 114 24.91 7.03 1.86
C ARG A 114 24.96 5.50 1.86
N ALA A 115 23.82 4.80 1.87
CA ALA A 115 23.79 3.35 1.84
C ALA A 115 24.52 2.80 0.59
N PRO A 116 25.48 1.86 0.74
CA PRO A 116 26.17 1.25 -0.41
C PRO A 116 25.24 0.44 -1.32
N ASP A 117 24.11 -0.03 -0.79
CA ASP A 117 23.05 -0.72 -1.52
C ASP A 117 21.68 -0.15 -1.07
N PRO A 118 21.21 0.94 -1.70
CA PRO A 118 19.94 1.59 -1.37
C PRO A 118 18.73 0.65 -1.47
N ASP A 119 18.72 -0.27 -2.44
CA ASP A 119 17.61 -1.20 -2.66
C ASP A 119 17.51 -2.23 -1.52
N ALA A 120 18.65 -2.67 -0.97
CA ALA A 120 18.70 -3.58 0.17
C ALA A 120 18.46 -2.87 1.52
N VAL A 121 18.79 -1.58 1.63
CA VAL A 121 18.77 -0.85 2.91
C VAL A 121 17.50 -0.03 3.11
N TYR A 122 17.04 0.77 2.15
CA TYR A 122 15.94 1.72 2.38
C TYR A 122 14.56 1.10 2.21
N TYR A 123 13.58 1.72 2.87
CA TYR A 123 12.17 1.31 2.90
C TYR A 123 11.95 -0.12 3.44
N ARG A 124 12.90 -0.60 4.26
CA ARG A 124 12.87 -1.95 4.85
C ARG A 124 12.38 -1.89 6.29
N ARG A 125 11.40 -2.74 6.60
CA ARG A 125 10.74 -2.78 7.91
C ARG A 125 11.65 -3.38 8.99
N VAL A 126 12.01 -2.58 10.00
CA VAL A 126 12.76 -3.00 11.19
C VAL A 126 11.80 -3.67 12.18
N ALA A 127 11.41 -4.91 11.87
CA ALA A 127 10.22 -5.58 12.40
C ALA A 127 10.10 -5.66 13.94
N THR A 128 11.22 -5.64 14.67
CA THR A 128 11.25 -5.75 16.14
C THR A 128 11.27 -4.41 16.86
N SER A 129 11.44 -3.27 16.18
CA SER A 129 11.62 -1.95 16.79
C SER A 129 10.39 -1.07 16.59
N GLY A 130 9.78 -0.62 17.69
CA GLY A 130 8.59 0.24 17.66
C GLY A 130 8.91 1.73 17.57
N LYS A 131 8.06 2.51 16.89
CA LYS A 131 8.21 3.98 16.84
C LYS A 131 8.12 4.61 18.23
N HIS A 132 7.20 4.14 19.09
CA HIS A 132 7.03 4.65 20.46
C HIS A 132 7.92 3.95 21.51
N GLY A 133 9.04 3.36 21.08
CA GLY A 133 9.95 2.58 21.92
C GLY A 133 9.51 1.13 22.12
N GLY A 134 10.42 0.31 22.64
CA GLY A 134 10.20 -1.13 22.85
C GLY A 134 9.93 -1.89 21.54
N HIS A 135 9.21 -3.01 21.64
CA HIS A 135 8.87 -3.82 20.47
C HIS A 135 7.69 -3.25 19.66
N SER A 136 7.74 -3.47 18.34
CA SER A 136 6.59 -3.23 17.47
C SER A 136 5.40 -4.09 17.90
N ARG A 137 4.22 -3.46 17.95
CA ARG A 137 2.91 -4.12 18.11
C ARG A 137 2.02 -3.63 16.98
N SER A 138 2.40 -3.94 15.75
CA SER A 138 1.65 -3.57 14.55
C SER A 138 0.68 -4.65 14.09
N VAL A 139 -0.38 -4.25 13.39
CA VAL A 139 -1.26 -5.14 12.61
C VAL A 139 -0.72 -5.45 11.20
N VAL A 140 0.28 -4.69 10.74
CA VAL A 140 0.73 -4.71 9.35
C VAL A 140 1.70 -5.86 9.05
N ILE A 141 1.46 -6.52 7.93
CA ILE A 141 2.42 -7.37 7.22
C ILE A 141 2.72 -6.69 5.88
N PRO A 142 3.95 -6.18 5.64
CA PRO A 142 4.33 -5.70 4.32
C PRO A 142 4.50 -6.89 3.36
N PHE A 143 3.80 -6.87 2.23
CA PHE A 143 3.97 -7.86 1.16
C PHE A 143 4.84 -7.23 0.06
N TYR A 144 6.12 -7.59 0.05
CA TYR A 144 7.05 -7.25 -1.02
C TYR A 144 6.98 -8.31 -2.11
N TRP A 145 7.00 -7.88 -3.37
CA TRP A 145 6.86 -8.77 -4.52
C TRP A 145 7.52 -8.15 -5.75
N GLY A 146 7.98 -8.97 -6.68
CA GLY A 146 8.64 -8.47 -7.88
C GLY A 146 9.07 -9.56 -8.84
N PHE A 147 9.80 -9.14 -9.87
CA PHE A 147 10.48 -10.02 -10.80
C PHE A 147 11.89 -10.32 -10.28
N ARG A 148 12.40 -11.53 -10.53
CA ARG A 148 13.83 -11.87 -10.35
C ARG A 148 14.35 -12.53 -11.61
N GLU A 149 15.46 -12.03 -12.12
CA GLU A 149 16.09 -12.51 -13.34
C GLU A 149 16.86 -13.83 -13.08
N GLU A 150 16.96 -14.66 -14.13
CA GLU A 150 17.85 -15.82 -14.15
C GLU A 150 19.30 -15.33 -13.98
N GLU A 151 20.01 -15.81 -12.96
CA GLU A 151 21.37 -15.36 -12.59
C GLU A 151 22.34 -15.24 -13.79
N GLY A 152 22.30 -16.21 -14.71
CA GLY A 152 23.14 -16.24 -15.92
C GLY A 152 22.73 -15.27 -17.04
N ARG A 153 21.67 -14.47 -16.87
CA ARG A 153 21.21 -13.44 -17.81
C ARG A 153 21.26 -12.01 -17.25
N ILE A 154 21.67 -11.85 -15.99
CA ILE A 154 21.88 -10.53 -15.39
C ILE A 154 23.10 -9.88 -16.04
N GLN A 155 22.93 -8.68 -16.59
CA GLN A 155 24.01 -7.87 -17.13
C GLN A 155 24.65 -7.10 -15.96
N LYS A 156 25.86 -7.51 -15.55
CA LYS A 156 26.59 -6.93 -14.40
C LYS A 156 27.76 -6.02 -14.77
N GLN A 157 28.07 -5.92 -16.07
CA GLN A 157 29.14 -5.07 -16.62
C GLN A 157 28.48 -3.93 -17.39
N THR A 158 28.34 -2.79 -16.74
CA THR A 158 27.51 -1.65 -17.14
C THR A 158 28.21 -0.34 -16.82
N THR A 159 27.81 0.76 -17.47
CA THR A 159 28.51 2.05 -17.42
C THR A 159 28.57 2.67 -16.03
N HIS A 160 27.51 2.52 -15.22
CA HIS A 160 27.40 3.09 -13.87
C HIS A 160 27.43 2.02 -12.78
N GLY A 161 27.74 0.76 -13.14
CA GLY A 161 27.74 -0.37 -12.23
C GLY A 161 26.35 -0.84 -11.80
N GLU A 162 25.27 -0.40 -12.46
CA GLU A 162 23.93 -0.95 -12.28
C GLU A 162 23.86 -2.42 -12.71
N TRP A 163 22.90 -3.19 -12.22
CA TRP A 163 22.60 -4.50 -12.80
C TRP A 163 21.39 -4.35 -13.72
N LEU A 164 21.37 -5.02 -14.87
CA LEU A 164 20.22 -5.02 -15.78
C LEU A 164 19.70 -6.43 -16.01
N ASP A 165 18.41 -6.56 -16.32
CA ASP A 165 17.85 -7.80 -16.87
C ASP A 165 18.25 -7.98 -18.34
N ARG A 166 17.83 -9.09 -18.97
CA ARG A 166 18.09 -9.37 -20.38
C ARG A 166 17.48 -8.35 -21.38
N PHE A 167 16.63 -7.43 -20.91
CA PHE A 167 15.92 -6.44 -21.73
C PHE A 167 16.41 -5.00 -21.50
N GLY A 168 17.28 -4.78 -20.51
CA GLY A 168 17.83 -3.46 -20.16
C GLY A 168 17.13 -2.77 -19.00
N ASN A 169 16.19 -3.41 -18.29
CA ASN A 169 15.59 -2.85 -17.09
C ASN A 169 16.57 -2.92 -15.92
N ARG A 170 16.73 -1.82 -15.15
CA ARG A 170 17.54 -1.81 -13.92
C ARG A 170 17.01 -2.82 -12.90
N LEU A 171 17.92 -3.63 -12.35
CA LEU A 171 17.76 -4.55 -11.23
C LEU A 171 18.54 -4.07 -9.99
N ASP A 172 18.12 -4.53 -8.83
CA ASP A 172 18.86 -4.47 -7.58
C ASP A 172 20.07 -5.43 -7.55
N LYS A 173 20.85 -5.41 -6.47
CA LYS A 173 22.02 -6.29 -6.26
C LYS A 173 21.67 -7.73 -5.85
N ALA A 174 20.39 -8.07 -5.70
CA ALA A 174 19.90 -9.44 -5.61
C ALA A 174 19.46 -10.01 -6.98
N GLY A 175 19.53 -9.20 -8.05
CA GLY A 175 19.08 -9.58 -9.40
C GLY A 175 17.57 -9.46 -9.58
N SER A 176 16.91 -8.63 -8.77
CA SER A 176 15.46 -8.48 -8.73
C SER A 176 15.00 -7.07 -9.08
N LYS A 177 13.72 -6.94 -9.42
CA LYS A 177 13.00 -5.69 -9.58
C LYS A 177 11.76 -5.78 -8.70
N GLU A 178 11.78 -5.10 -7.56
CA GLU A 178 10.60 -4.95 -6.70
C GLU A 178 9.49 -4.22 -7.49
N GLY A 179 8.26 -4.69 -7.33
CA GLY A 179 7.09 -4.42 -8.17
C GLY A 179 7.16 -5.00 -9.59
N GLY A 180 8.34 -5.41 -10.04
CA GLY A 180 8.63 -5.69 -11.45
C GLY A 180 8.62 -4.41 -12.32
N PRO A 181 8.90 -4.54 -13.62
CA PRO A 181 9.00 -3.38 -14.51
C PRO A 181 7.67 -2.64 -14.68
N PHE A 182 7.70 -1.30 -14.62
CA PHE A 182 6.54 -0.42 -14.75
C PHE A 182 5.68 -0.76 -15.98
N ALA A 183 6.34 -0.88 -17.13
CA ALA A 183 5.72 -1.17 -18.44
C ALA A 183 4.96 -2.50 -18.49
N ASN A 184 5.20 -3.41 -17.53
CA ASN A 184 4.63 -4.75 -17.55
C ASN A 184 3.29 -4.87 -16.82
N ALA A 185 2.79 -3.76 -16.25
CA ALA A 185 1.46 -3.66 -15.65
C ALA A 185 0.35 -4.17 -16.59
N THR A 186 -0.80 -4.46 -15.99
CA THR A 186 -1.97 -5.09 -16.62
C THR A 186 -3.26 -4.41 -16.19
N THR A 187 -4.28 -4.46 -17.05
CA THR A 187 -5.62 -3.94 -16.74
C THR A 187 -6.60 -5.07 -16.36
N THR A 188 -6.20 -6.33 -16.51
CA THR A 188 -7.01 -7.53 -16.23
C THR A 188 -6.20 -8.64 -15.57
N LEU A 189 -6.90 -9.64 -15.02
CA LEU A 189 -6.26 -10.82 -14.43
C LEU A 189 -5.74 -11.83 -15.47
N PRO A 190 -6.45 -12.14 -16.58
CA PRO A 190 -5.92 -13.04 -17.61
C PRO A 190 -4.59 -12.59 -18.20
N ASP A 191 -4.37 -11.28 -18.38
CA ASP A 191 -3.12 -10.77 -18.96
C ASP A 191 -1.89 -11.04 -18.08
N MET A 192 -2.07 -11.25 -16.77
CA MET A 192 -1.00 -11.66 -15.85
C MET A 192 -0.39 -13.03 -16.22
N PHE A 193 -1.12 -13.88 -16.96
CA PHE A 193 -0.64 -15.19 -17.43
C PHE A 193 0.11 -15.11 -18.77
N GLY A 194 0.00 -13.96 -19.46
CA GLY A 194 0.53 -13.72 -20.79
C GLY A 194 2.04 -13.46 -20.86
N SER A 195 2.50 -13.12 -22.08
CA SER A 195 3.84 -12.60 -22.31
C SER A 195 4.06 -11.28 -21.58
N GLY A 196 5.33 -10.92 -21.41
CA GLY A 196 5.69 -9.58 -20.96
C GLY A 196 5.41 -8.53 -22.03
N PHE A 197 5.43 -7.26 -21.62
CA PHE A 197 5.35 -6.13 -22.54
C PHE A 197 6.43 -6.18 -23.63
N SER A 198 6.06 -5.84 -24.86
CA SER A 198 6.89 -5.99 -26.06
C SER A 198 7.96 -4.91 -26.23
N GLY A 199 7.91 -3.84 -25.43
CA GLY A 199 8.66 -2.60 -25.65
C GLY A 199 8.09 -1.74 -26.78
N LYS A 200 6.93 -2.10 -27.33
CA LYS A 200 6.28 -1.45 -28.47
C LYS A 200 4.82 -1.14 -28.18
N VAL A 201 4.29 -0.14 -28.89
CA VAL A 201 2.85 0.15 -29.00
C VAL A 201 2.56 0.36 -30.49
N ALA A 202 1.61 -0.39 -31.04
CA ALA A 202 1.28 -0.35 -32.48
C ALA A 202 2.52 -0.51 -33.39
N GLY A 203 3.48 -1.35 -32.97
CA GLY A 203 4.74 -1.61 -33.66
C GLY A 203 5.86 -0.57 -33.48
N MET A 204 5.57 0.61 -32.93
CA MET A 204 6.55 1.68 -32.66
C MET A 204 7.20 1.52 -31.28
N PRO A 205 8.46 1.95 -31.06
CA PRO A 205 9.12 1.88 -29.75
C PRO A 205 8.37 2.71 -28.69
N ALA A 206 7.83 2.03 -27.67
CA ALA A 206 6.97 2.68 -26.67
C ALA A 206 7.72 3.71 -25.83
N ASN A 207 8.98 3.41 -25.48
CA ASN A 207 9.82 4.28 -24.67
C ASN A 207 10.04 5.66 -25.30
N ALA A 208 10.09 5.75 -26.63
CA ALA A 208 10.27 7.02 -27.36
C ALA A 208 8.99 7.87 -27.43
N LEU A 209 7.81 7.28 -27.20
CA LEU A 209 6.51 7.94 -27.29
C LEU A 209 5.93 8.30 -25.91
N PHE A 210 6.12 7.40 -24.93
CA PHE A 210 5.42 7.44 -23.64
C PHE A 210 6.30 7.22 -22.42
N GLY A 211 7.57 6.83 -22.61
CA GLY A 211 8.50 6.58 -21.51
C GLY A 211 9.05 7.88 -20.90
N SER A 212 9.43 7.79 -19.63
CA SER A 212 10.29 8.79 -18.98
C SER A 212 11.53 8.09 -18.41
N PRO A 213 12.63 8.81 -18.10
CA PRO A 213 13.87 8.15 -17.69
C PRO A 213 13.75 7.36 -16.38
N ASP A 214 12.91 7.82 -15.47
CA ASP A 214 12.49 7.17 -14.23
C ASP A 214 11.52 6.00 -14.46
N HIS A 215 10.70 6.03 -15.51
CA HIS A 215 9.70 5.00 -15.85
C HIS A 215 9.89 4.51 -17.29
N PRO A 216 10.95 3.73 -17.58
CA PRO A 216 11.25 3.24 -18.92
C PRO A 216 10.23 2.21 -19.41
N LEU A 217 9.89 2.29 -20.70
CA LEU A 217 9.00 1.35 -21.40
C LEU A 217 9.79 0.39 -22.30
N PHE A 218 10.76 -0.29 -21.71
CA PHE A 218 11.51 -1.37 -22.34
C PHE A 218 10.70 -2.67 -22.41
N PRO A 219 11.12 -3.66 -23.23
CA PRO A 219 10.56 -4.99 -23.17
C PRO A 219 10.66 -5.57 -21.75
N ALA A 220 9.72 -6.43 -21.38
CA ALA A 220 9.59 -6.94 -20.03
C ALA A 220 9.50 -8.48 -20.00
N PRO A 221 9.84 -9.13 -18.87
CA PRO A 221 9.69 -10.57 -18.71
C PRO A 221 8.23 -11.00 -18.68
N SER A 222 7.98 -12.29 -18.95
CA SER A 222 6.68 -12.95 -18.81
C SER A 222 5.97 -12.55 -17.49
N ARG A 223 4.74 -12.05 -17.58
CA ARG A 223 3.96 -11.51 -16.44
C ARG A 223 3.66 -12.53 -15.34
N ARG A 224 3.89 -13.82 -15.58
CA ARG A 224 3.69 -14.93 -14.64
C ARG A 224 4.34 -14.75 -13.25
N TYR A 225 5.34 -13.87 -13.07
CA TYR A 225 5.80 -13.54 -11.70
C TYR A 225 4.72 -12.86 -10.85
N MET A 226 3.79 -12.12 -11.47
CA MET A 226 2.60 -11.57 -10.81
C MET A 226 1.64 -12.70 -10.37
N VAL A 227 1.50 -13.76 -11.18
CA VAL A 227 0.73 -14.97 -10.82
C VAL A 227 1.39 -15.70 -9.64
N LEU A 228 2.72 -15.82 -9.64
CA LEU A 228 3.47 -16.36 -8.49
C LEU A 228 3.32 -15.50 -7.23
N ALA A 229 3.24 -14.17 -7.38
CA ALA A 229 2.95 -13.25 -6.26
C ALA A 229 1.53 -13.48 -5.71
N ALA A 230 0.52 -13.64 -6.57
CA ALA A 230 -0.85 -13.96 -6.16
C ALA A 230 -0.95 -15.31 -5.44
N GLN A 231 -0.25 -16.34 -5.94
CA GLN A 231 -0.14 -17.64 -5.26
C GLN A 231 0.51 -17.52 -3.87
N ARG A 232 1.56 -16.70 -3.74
CA ARG A 232 2.22 -16.43 -2.44
C ARG A 232 1.29 -15.68 -1.47
N LEU A 233 0.47 -14.75 -1.96
CA LEU A 233 -0.51 -14.04 -1.14
C LEU A 233 -1.63 -14.98 -0.67
N ALA A 234 -2.19 -15.81 -1.56
CA ALA A 234 -3.14 -16.87 -1.20
C ALA A 234 -2.54 -17.85 -0.17
N MET A 235 -1.27 -18.26 -0.36
CA MET A 235 -0.55 -19.10 0.58
C MET A 235 -0.38 -18.43 1.95
N LEU A 236 -0.04 -17.14 2.00
CA LEU A 236 0.08 -16.38 3.25
C LEU A 236 -1.26 -16.34 4.02
N ILE A 237 -2.37 -16.07 3.32
CA ILE A 237 -3.72 -16.08 3.88
C ILE A 237 -4.06 -17.46 4.47
N LYS A 238 -3.72 -18.54 3.76
CA LYS A 238 -3.88 -19.92 4.25
C LYS A 238 -3.00 -20.23 5.46
N ILE A 239 -1.74 -19.80 5.47
CA ILE A 239 -0.80 -19.99 6.60
C ILE A 239 -1.33 -19.31 7.87
N ILE A 240 -1.82 -18.07 7.76
CA ILE A 240 -2.43 -17.34 8.88
C ILE A 240 -3.60 -18.16 9.45
N ARG A 241 -4.53 -18.62 8.60
CA ARG A 241 -5.72 -19.37 9.05
C ARG A 241 -5.44 -20.79 9.53
N ALA A 242 -4.38 -21.41 9.02
CA ALA A 242 -3.89 -22.69 9.49
C ALA A 242 -3.14 -22.60 10.83
N TYR A 243 -2.77 -21.40 11.29
CA TYR A 243 -2.04 -21.22 12.55
C TYR A 243 -2.81 -21.80 13.75
N ARG A 244 -2.12 -22.64 14.52
CA ARG A 244 -2.55 -23.20 15.81
C ARG A 244 -1.36 -23.13 16.76
N HIS A 245 -1.56 -22.56 17.93
CA HIS A 245 -0.53 -22.44 18.97
C HIS A 245 -0.87 -23.37 20.16
N PRO A 246 0.13 -23.96 20.85
CA PRO A 246 -0.12 -24.92 21.94
C PRO A 246 -0.94 -24.40 23.14
N ASP A 247 -1.05 -23.08 23.32
CA ASP A 247 -1.91 -22.46 24.35
C ASP A 247 -3.38 -22.28 23.94
N GLY A 248 -3.78 -22.82 22.79
CA GLY A 248 -5.15 -22.77 22.27
C GLY A 248 -5.43 -21.59 21.32
N ARG A 249 -4.51 -20.62 21.17
CA ARG A 249 -4.68 -19.56 20.16
C ARG A 249 -4.66 -20.12 18.73
N SER A 250 -5.46 -19.54 17.86
CA SER A 250 -5.57 -19.90 16.46
C SER A 250 -5.84 -18.68 15.58
N GLY A 251 -5.36 -18.71 14.33
CA GLY A 251 -5.72 -17.72 13.31
C GLY A 251 -6.96 -18.07 12.48
N GLU A 252 -7.73 -19.12 12.83
CA GLU A 252 -8.92 -19.55 12.08
C GLU A 252 -9.95 -18.42 11.89
N ASP A 253 -10.21 -17.69 12.96
CA ASP A 253 -11.14 -16.56 13.04
C ASP A 253 -10.42 -15.19 12.93
N ASP A 254 -9.11 -15.15 12.65
CA ASP A 254 -8.39 -13.89 12.45
C ASP A 254 -8.97 -13.16 11.23
N THR A 255 -9.18 -11.84 11.39
CA THR A 255 -9.65 -10.95 10.33
C THR A 255 -8.46 -10.46 9.51
N ILE A 256 -8.40 -10.85 8.23
CA ILE A 256 -7.33 -10.50 7.30
C ILE A 256 -7.85 -9.44 6.32
N ASN A 257 -7.34 -8.22 6.43
CA ASN A 257 -7.60 -7.16 5.47
C ASN A 257 -6.41 -7.03 4.50
N VAL A 258 -6.67 -6.58 3.28
CA VAL A 258 -5.62 -6.17 2.33
C VAL A 258 -5.84 -4.71 1.94
N VAL A 259 -4.76 -3.94 1.90
CA VAL A 259 -4.70 -2.64 1.23
C VAL A 259 -3.77 -2.80 0.04
N GLY A 260 -4.36 -2.83 -1.15
CA GLY A 260 -3.62 -2.90 -2.40
C GLY A 260 -3.43 -1.50 -2.99
N HIS A 261 -2.30 -1.33 -3.68
CA HIS A 261 -2.02 -0.16 -4.50
C HIS A 261 -1.68 -0.62 -5.93
N SER A 262 -2.33 -0.01 -6.91
CA SER A 262 -2.01 -0.21 -8.33
C SER A 262 -2.03 -1.69 -8.72
N GLN A 263 -0.97 -2.23 -9.34
CA GLN A 263 -0.89 -3.66 -9.72
C GLN A 263 -1.03 -4.63 -8.53
N GLY A 264 -0.76 -4.19 -7.30
CA GLY A 264 -1.03 -4.95 -6.07
C GLY A 264 -2.51 -5.31 -5.89
N ASP A 265 -3.41 -4.51 -6.44
CA ASP A 265 -4.85 -4.80 -6.44
C ASP A 265 -5.19 -6.01 -7.30
N LEU A 266 -4.61 -6.11 -8.50
CA LEU A 266 -4.83 -7.26 -9.39
C LEU A 266 -4.22 -8.54 -8.83
N ILE A 267 -3.08 -8.44 -8.14
CA ILE A 267 -2.50 -9.57 -7.39
C ILE A 267 -3.44 -10.03 -6.28
N THR A 268 -4.08 -9.09 -5.58
CA THR A 268 -5.05 -9.40 -4.51
C THR A 268 -6.35 -9.98 -5.06
N LEU A 269 -6.86 -9.47 -6.17
CA LEU A 269 -8.02 -10.03 -6.87
C LEU A 269 -7.73 -11.47 -7.34
N LEU A 270 -6.58 -11.70 -7.99
CA LEU A 270 -6.17 -13.03 -8.45
C LEU A 270 -5.93 -14.00 -7.27
N ALA A 271 -5.35 -13.54 -6.17
CA ALA A 271 -5.18 -14.36 -4.96
C ALA A 271 -6.53 -14.81 -4.38
N ASN A 272 -7.55 -13.96 -4.38
CA ASN A 272 -8.90 -14.35 -3.96
C ASN A 272 -9.59 -15.28 -4.97
N ALA A 273 -9.36 -15.11 -6.28
CA ALA A 273 -9.83 -16.08 -7.28
C ALA A 273 -9.20 -17.46 -7.09
N MET A 274 -7.91 -17.54 -6.74
CA MET A 274 -7.24 -18.80 -6.37
C MET A 274 -7.80 -19.41 -5.08
N LEU A 275 -8.07 -18.60 -4.05
CA LEU A 275 -8.71 -19.08 -2.82
C LEU A 275 -10.10 -19.65 -3.09
N HIS A 276 -10.89 -19.03 -3.97
CA HIS A 276 -12.18 -19.56 -4.41
C HIS A 276 -12.04 -20.94 -5.07
N ASP A 277 -11.13 -21.07 -6.04
CA ASP A 277 -10.88 -22.33 -6.78
C ASP A 277 -10.43 -23.47 -5.85
N GLU A 278 -9.64 -23.14 -4.82
CA GLU A 278 -9.20 -24.07 -3.77
C GLU A 278 -10.25 -24.31 -2.65
N GLY A 279 -11.45 -23.74 -2.74
CA GLY A 279 -12.50 -23.86 -1.71
C GLY A 279 -12.14 -23.24 -0.36
N GLN A 280 -11.23 -22.26 -0.34
CA GLN A 280 -10.76 -21.56 0.86
C GLN A 280 -11.54 -20.27 1.10
N ARG A 281 -11.58 -19.78 2.35
CA ARG A 281 -12.19 -18.49 2.69
C ARG A 281 -11.41 -17.33 1.99
N PRO A 282 -12.06 -16.29 1.43
CA PRO A 282 -11.39 -15.09 0.91
C PRO A 282 -10.81 -14.22 2.04
N ILE A 283 -10.12 -13.14 1.71
CA ILE A 283 -9.81 -12.07 2.67
C ILE A 283 -11.09 -11.46 3.27
N ASP A 284 -10.99 -10.93 4.48
CA ASP A 284 -12.13 -10.38 5.22
C ASP A 284 -12.46 -8.93 4.83
N GLY A 285 -11.52 -8.19 4.25
CA GLY A 285 -11.77 -6.83 3.77
C GLY A 285 -10.70 -6.38 2.79
N PHE A 286 -11.08 -5.54 1.82
CA PHE A 286 -10.18 -5.08 0.76
C PHE A 286 -10.33 -3.58 0.52
N VAL A 287 -9.21 -2.85 0.54
CA VAL A 287 -9.12 -1.48 0.05
C VAL A 287 -8.27 -1.49 -1.22
N LEU A 288 -8.87 -1.09 -2.34
CA LEU A 288 -8.17 -0.88 -3.61
C LEU A 288 -7.77 0.59 -3.71
N MET A 289 -6.49 0.88 -3.89
CA MET A 289 -5.98 2.25 -4.05
C MET A 289 -5.40 2.41 -5.46
N SER A 290 -6.02 3.26 -6.28
CA SER A 290 -5.62 3.46 -7.67
C SER A 290 -5.45 2.15 -8.49
N PRO A 291 -6.40 1.19 -8.48
CA PRO A 291 -6.29 -0.01 -9.30
C PRO A 291 -6.28 0.29 -10.81
N PRO A 292 -5.33 -0.28 -11.59
CA PRO A 292 -5.35 -0.20 -13.06
C PRO A 292 -6.39 -1.13 -13.69
N TYR A 293 -7.18 -1.85 -12.88
CA TYR A 293 -8.23 -2.73 -13.37
C TYR A 293 -9.23 -1.94 -14.20
N SER A 294 -9.39 -2.29 -15.47
CA SER A 294 -10.19 -1.51 -16.42
C SER A 294 -11.44 -2.25 -16.86
N LEU A 295 -12.55 -1.51 -16.95
CA LEU A 295 -13.80 -2.01 -17.52
C LEU A 295 -13.91 -1.72 -19.03
N GLU A 296 -12.97 -0.95 -19.58
CA GLU A 296 -12.97 -0.49 -20.98
C GLU A 296 -12.28 -1.49 -21.92
N GLU A 297 -12.80 -1.62 -23.14
CA GLU A 297 -12.13 -2.30 -24.26
C GLU A 297 -11.27 -1.29 -25.04
N THR A 298 -10.11 -0.90 -24.51
CA THR A 298 -9.30 0.18 -25.12
C THR A 298 -8.73 -0.23 -26.49
N VAL A 299 -8.67 0.71 -27.44
CA VAL A 299 -8.13 0.47 -28.79
C VAL A 299 -6.64 0.12 -28.75
N PHE A 300 -5.88 0.69 -27.82
CA PHE A 300 -4.46 0.39 -27.61
C PHE A 300 -4.26 -1.07 -27.21
N GLU A 301 -5.00 -1.54 -26.21
CA GLU A 301 -4.96 -2.93 -25.76
C GLU A 301 -5.44 -3.90 -26.86
N ARG A 302 -6.49 -3.52 -27.61
CA ARG A 302 -6.94 -4.27 -28.80
C ARG A 302 -5.84 -4.42 -29.86
N SER A 303 -4.98 -3.42 -30.04
CA SER A 303 -3.87 -3.47 -31.01
C SER A 303 -2.72 -4.41 -30.59
N GLU A 304 -2.54 -4.66 -29.29
CA GLU A 304 -1.49 -5.55 -28.77
C GLU A 304 -2.01 -6.97 -28.50
N LEU A 305 -3.29 -7.14 -28.14
CA LEU A 305 -3.90 -8.44 -27.80
C LEU A 305 -4.80 -9.03 -28.91
N ASP A 306 -5.21 -8.24 -29.91
CA ASP A 306 -6.18 -8.62 -30.95
C ASP A 306 -7.42 -9.32 -30.34
N LYS A 307 -7.76 -10.54 -30.78
CA LYS A 307 -8.91 -11.32 -30.31
C LYS A 307 -8.76 -11.86 -28.88
N ALA A 308 -7.58 -11.72 -28.25
CA ALA A 308 -7.37 -12.13 -26.86
C ALA A 308 -7.77 -11.05 -25.83
N GLN A 309 -8.04 -9.81 -26.26
CA GLN A 309 -8.58 -8.76 -25.38
C GLN A 309 -9.90 -9.22 -24.76
N GLN A 310 -10.04 -9.10 -23.44
CA GLN A 310 -11.26 -9.51 -22.75
C GLN A 310 -12.30 -8.39 -22.79
N THR A 311 -13.56 -8.77 -22.96
CA THR A 311 -14.67 -7.82 -23.18
C THR A 311 -15.13 -7.14 -21.89
N THR A 312 -15.78 -5.97 -22.00
CA THR A 312 -16.39 -5.23 -20.90
C THR A 312 -17.34 -6.09 -20.05
N PRO A 313 -18.25 -6.90 -20.62
CA PRO A 313 -19.03 -7.88 -19.85
C PRO A 313 -18.17 -8.90 -19.09
N ALA A 314 -17.08 -9.40 -19.67
CA ALA A 314 -16.18 -10.34 -19.00
C ALA A 314 -15.40 -9.67 -17.84
N ARG A 315 -14.97 -8.42 -18.02
CA ARG A 315 -14.34 -7.58 -16.98
C ARG A 315 -15.29 -7.35 -15.80
N VAL A 316 -16.49 -6.80 -16.07
CA VAL A 316 -17.52 -6.57 -15.03
C VAL A 316 -17.90 -7.88 -14.32
N LYS A 317 -18.07 -8.99 -15.05
CA LYS A 317 -18.38 -10.31 -14.46
C LYS A 317 -17.24 -10.85 -13.59
N THR A 318 -15.99 -10.66 -14.01
CA THR A 318 -14.81 -11.11 -13.23
C THR A 318 -14.70 -10.32 -11.93
N LEU A 319 -14.76 -8.99 -11.99
CA LEU A 319 -14.68 -8.13 -10.80
C LEU A 319 -15.86 -8.39 -9.85
N SER A 320 -17.09 -8.43 -10.36
CA SER A 320 -18.28 -8.70 -9.52
C SER A 320 -18.25 -10.08 -8.88
N ASN A 321 -17.77 -11.13 -9.56
CA ASN A 321 -17.64 -12.45 -8.95
C ASN A 321 -16.65 -12.47 -7.77
N ILE A 322 -15.50 -11.80 -7.88
CA ILE A 322 -14.49 -11.75 -6.80
C ILE A 322 -14.99 -10.88 -5.63
N VAL A 323 -15.65 -9.75 -5.92
CA VAL A 323 -16.26 -8.89 -4.90
C VAL A 323 -17.39 -9.63 -4.16
N ARG A 324 -18.27 -10.34 -4.89
CA ARG A 324 -19.31 -11.20 -4.29
C ARG A 324 -18.72 -12.31 -3.44
N PHE A 325 -17.65 -12.97 -3.91
CA PHE A 325 -16.97 -13.99 -3.13
C PHE A 325 -16.52 -13.47 -1.76
N ILE A 326 -15.89 -12.28 -1.70
CA ILE A 326 -15.53 -11.60 -0.44
C ILE A 326 -16.79 -11.27 0.39
N ALA A 327 -17.83 -10.72 -0.25
CA ALA A 327 -19.08 -10.29 0.38
C ALA A 327 -19.89 -11.42 1.02
N ASP A 328 -20.05 -12.54 0.31
CA ASP A 328 -20.85 -13.71 0.72
C ASP A 328 -20.15 -14.50 1.83
N HIS A 329 -18.83 -14.37 1.94
CA HIS A 329 -18.00 -14.98 2.99
C HIS A 329 -17.64 -13.99 4.11
N ALA A 330 -18.46 -12.95 4.32
CA ALA A 330 -18.38 -12.05 5.46
C ALA A 330 -18.37 -12.83 6.79
N HIS A 331 -17.18 -13.09 7.32
CA HIS A 331 -17.00 -13.97 8.47
C HIS A 331 -17.61 -13.37 9.73
N GLN A 332 -18.41 -14.15 10.48
CA GLN A 332 -19.20 -13.61 11.59
C GLN A 332 -18.52 -13.72 12.97
N ARG A 333 -17.41 -14.47 13.08
CA ARG A 333 -16.72 -14.74 14.35
C ARG A 333 -15.36 -14.01 14.46
N PRO A 334 -14.94 -13.59 15.68
CA PRO A 334 -15.81 -13.38 16.84
C PRO A 334 -16.85 -12.28 16.53
N SER A 335 -17.97 -12.24 17.27
CA SER A 335 -18.97 -11.18 17.08
C SER A 335 -18.44 -9.85 17.61
N LEU A 336 -18.96 -8.70 17.14
CA LEU A 336 -18.57 -7.40 17.70
C LEU A 336 -18.87 -7.29 19.21
N ALA A 337 -19.86 -8.04 19.71
CA ALA A 337 -20.14 -8.15 21.15
C ALA A 337 -19.07 -8.95 21.89
N ASP A 338 -18.65 -10.11 21.36
CA ASP A 338 -17.53 -10.90 21.93
C ASP A 338 -16.17 -10.18 21.82
N MET A 339 -16.03 -9.26 20.85
CA MET A 339 -14.88 -8.37 20.73
C MET A 339 -14.89 -7.24 21.78
N ALA A 340 -16.05 -6.91 22.34
CA ALA A 340 -16.21 -5.87 23.37
C ALA A 340 -16.22 -6.43 24.80
N ASP A 341 -16.62 -7.68 24.98
CA ASP A 341 -16.68 -8.35 26.27
C ASP A 341 -15.27 -8.68 26.81
N ALA A 342 -14.84 -7.94 27.81
CA ALA A 342 -13.53 -8.09 28.48
C ALA A 342 -13.32 -9.45 29.17
N THR A 343 -14.36 -10.30 29.30
CA THR A 343 -14.22 -11.68 29.78
C THR A 343 -13.78 -12.66 28.69
N LYS A 344 -13.86 -12.28 27.41
CA LYS A 344 -13.49 -13.11 26.25
C LYS A 344 -12.03 -12.94 25.86
N ASP A 345 -11.44 -14.01 25.33
CA ASP A 345 -10.11 -13.94 24.70
C ASP A 345 -10.09 -13.14 23.39
N SER A 346 -11.26 -12.99 22.75
CA SER A 346 -11.48 -12.15 21.56
C SER A 346 -11.55 -10.64 21.84
N CYS A 347 -11.47 -10.20 23.10
CA CYS A 347 -11.65 -8.79 23.45
C CYS A 347 -10.56 -7.90 22.82
N ILE A 348 -10.98 -7.05 21.87
CA ILE A 348 -10.13 -6.05 21.20
C ILE A 348 -10.56 -4.61 21.52
N GLY A 349 -11.68 -4.40 22.22
CA GLY A 349 -12.19 -3.07 22.53
C GLY A 349 -11.45 -2.35 23.67
N GLY A 350 -11.26 -1.05 23.53
CA GLY A 350 -10.90 -0.15 24.64
C GLY A 350 -12.08 0.15 25.57
N LEU A 351 -11.83 0.94 26.63
CA LEU A 351 -12.78 1.20 27.71
C LEU A 351 -14.11 1.82 27.25
N ARG A 352 -14.10 2.60 26.17
CA ARG A 352 -15.26 3.30 25.61
C ARG A 352 -15.77 2.69 24.31
N TRP A 353 -15.21 1.58 23.86
CA TRP A 353 -15.64 0.85 22.66
C TRP A 353 -16.53 -0.33 23.06
N THR A 354 -17.77 -0.38 22.54
CA THR A 354 -18.80 -1.34 22.98
C THR A 354 -19.19 -2.37 21.90
N GLY A 355 -18.44 -2.44 20.80
CA GLY A 355 -18.80 -3.23 19.61
C GLY A 355 -19.95 -2.64 18.78
N GLN A 356 -20.80 -1.79 19.37
CA GLN A 356 -21.87 -1.09 18.67
C GLN A 356 -21.60 0.41 18.48
N ARG A 357 -20.80 1.02 19.37
CA ARG A 357 -20.42 2.44 19.32
C ARG A 357 -19.10 2.68 20.02
N CYS A 358 -18.51 3.84 19.77
CA CYS A 358 -17.38 4.36 20.53
C CYS A 358 -17.57 5.84 20.86
N GLU A 359 -16.99 6.29 21.97
CA GLU A 359 -16.77 7.70 22.30
C GLU A 359 -15.28 7.91 22.57
N THR A 360 -14.58 8.63 21.70
CA THR A 360 -13.12 8.70 21.69
C THR A 360 -12.64 10.04 21.13
N ALA A 361 -11.33 10.21 20.99
CA ALA A 361 -10.76 11.27 20.17
C ALA A 361 -10.23 10.68 18.86
N ILE A 362 -10.48 11.37 17.74
CA ILE A 362 -9.86 11.11 16.43
C ILE A 362 -9.21 12.43 16.00
N ASP A 363 -7.94 12.41 15.62
CA ASP A 363 -7.13 13.60 15.33
C ASP A 363 -7.13 14.66 16.47
N GLY A 364 -7.39 14.21 17.70
CA GLY A 364 -7.54 15.04 18.90
C GLY A 364 -8.97 15.53 19.19
N ASP A 365 -9.87 15.50 18.20
CA ASP A 365 -11.25 15.94 18.36
C ASP A 365 -12.15 14.87 18.96
N LYS A 366 -12.98 15.26 19.93
CA LYS A 366 -13.93 14.34 20.60
C LYS A 366 -15.07 13.97 19.66
N VAL A 367 -15.21 12.68 19.39
CA VAL A 367 -16.23 12.12 18.49
C VAL A 367 -16.97 10.95 19.14
N SER A 368 -18.25 10.82 18.81
CA SER A 368 -19.06 9.64 19.11
C SER A 368 -19.62 9.09 17.81
N PHE A 369 -19.48 7.79 17.59
CA PHE A 369 -19.90 7.14 16.35
C PHE A 369 -20.42 5.72 16.59
N ALA A 370 -21.35 5.30 15.71
CA ALA A 370 -21.73 3.89 15.60
C ALA A 370 -20.60 3.08 14.95
N GLU A 371 -20.31 1.91 15.52
CA GLU A 371 -19.34 0.98 14.95
C GLU A 371 -19.95 0.21 13.78
N ARG A 372 -19.11 -0.23 12.83
CA ARG A 372 -19.53 -0.99 11.65
C ARG A 372 -18.65 -2.21 11.45
N ASP A 373 -19.29 -3.35 11.21
CA ASP A 373 -18.56 -4.53 10.76
C ASP A 373 -18.14 -4.33 9.30
N ASN A 374 -16.84 -4.34 9.04
CA ASN A 374 -16.29 -4.23 7.69
C ASN A 374 -15.97 -5.58 7.05
N ARG A 375 -16.24 -6.70 7.73
CA ARG A 375 -16.01 -8.04 7.18
C ARG A 375 -16.93 -8.28 5.98
N GLY A 376 -16.34 -8.70 4.87
CA GLY A 376 -16.94 -8.83 3.55
C GLY A 376 -17.00 -7.54 2.72
N ASN A 377 -16.45 -6.40 3.17
CA ASN A 377 -16.55 -5.14 2.44
C ASN A 377 -15.33 -4.89 1.54
N VAL A 378 -15.59 -4.33 0.37
CA VAL A 378 -14.58 -3.92 -0.62
C VAL A 378 -14.69 -2.41 -0.84
N PHE A 379 -13.59 -1.67 -0.73
CA PHE A 379 -13.53 -0.22 -0.85
C PHE A 379 -12.62 0.19 -2.01
N LEU A 380 -13.15 0.83 -3.05
CA LEU A 380 -12.38 1.48 -4.11
C LEU A 380 -12.07 2.93 -3.73
N TYR A 381 -10.80 3.25 -3.57
CA TYR A 381 -10.28 4.60 -3.41
C TYR A 381 -9.62 5.02 -4.73
N PHE A 382 -10.22 6.00 -5.41
CA PHE A 382 -9.83 6.42 -6.74
C PHE A 382 -9.53 7.92 -6.81
N SER A 383 -8.67 8.33 -7.74
CA SER A 383 -8.25 9.72 -7.94
C SER A 383 -8.32 10.13 -9.42
N PRO A 384 -9.17 11.10 -9.80
CA PRO A 384 -9.22 11.61 -11.17
C PRO A 384 -7.96 12.36 -11.62
N GLN A 385 -7.00 12.58 -10.71
CA GLN A 385 -5.70 13.18 -11.00
C GLN A 385 -4.58 12.13 -11.16
N ASP A 386 -4.90 10.84 -11.06
CA ASP A 386 -3.93 9.75 -11.30
C ASP A 386 -3.54 9.66 -12.79
N GLN A 387 -2.33 10.14 -13.10
CA GLN A 387 -1.78 10.22 -14.46
C GLN A 387 -1.27 8.88 -15.00
N THR A 388 -1.15 7.86 -14.13
CA THR A 388 -0.69 6.51 -14.48
C THR A 388 -1.88 5.60 -14.79
N VAL A 389 -2.89 5.60 -13.93
CA VAL A 389 -4.11 4.82 -14.11
C VAL A 389 -5.03 5.45 -15.17
N GLY A 390 -4.97 6.77 -15.34
CA GLY A 390 -5.63 7.52 -16.42
C GLY A 390 -4.88 7.56 -17.75
N MET A 391 -3.91 6.67 -17.98
CA MET A 391 -3.31 6.50 -19.32
C MET A 391 -4.34 5.93 -20.31
N ALA A 392 -4.24 6.29 -21.60
CA ALA A 392 -5.22 5.95 -22.63
C ALA A 392 -5.35 4.45 -22.92
N ASN A 393 -4.28 3.68 -22.64
CA ASN A 393 -4.25 2.22 -22.70
C ASN A 393 -4.64 1.53 -21.37
N VAL A 394 -4.89 2.29 -20.30
CA VAL A 394 -5.23 1.77 -18.96
C VAL A 394 -6.69 2.09 -18.64
N GLN A 395 -7.03 3.36 -18.48
CA GLN A 395 -8.39 3.85 -18.14
C GLN A 395 -9.01 3.14 -16.91
N GLY A 396 -8.18 2.82 -15.91
CA GLY A 396 -8.55 1.97 -14.79
C GLY A 396 -9.57 2.62 -13.84
N ILE A 397 -10.32 1.78 -13.12
CA ILE A 397 -11.31 2.24 -12.12
C ILE A 397 -10.66 3.01 -10.96
N GLY A 398 -9.34 2.89 -10.76
CA GLY A 398 -8.56 3.71 -9.84
C GLY A 398 -8.41 5.19 -10.22
N TRP A 399 -8.73 5.54 -11.48
CA TRP A 399 -8.75 6.92 -11.96
C TRP A 399 -10.18 7.47 -12.04
N GLN A 400 -11.10 6.74 -12.66
CA GLN A 400 -12.47 7.21 -12.92
C GLN A 400 -13.55 6.72 -11.93
N GLY A 401 -13.22 5.79 -11.03
CA GLY A 401 -14.20 5.07 -10.22
C GLY A 401 -14.97 4.02 -11.03
N VAL A 402 -16.07 3.50 -10.48
CA VAL A 402 -17.04 2.66 -11.22
C VAL A 402 -18.33 3.44 -11.43
N GLY A 403 -18.66 3.72 -12.70
CA GLY A 403 -19.93 4.35 -13.09
C GLY A 403 -21.13 3.41 -12.94
N GLU A 404 -22.35 3.97 -13.01
CA GLU A 404 -23.59 3.19 -12.99
C GLU A 404 -23.63 2.12 -14.10
N HIS A 405 -23.14 2.48 -15.28
CA HIS A 405 -23.01 1.60 -16.44
C HIS A 405 -21.58 1.60 -16.96
N ALA A 406 -21.15 0.44 -17.49
CA ALA A 406 -20.03 0.35 -18.41
C ALA A 406 -20.59 0.13 -19.82
N SER A 407 -19.92 0.65 -20.84
CA SER A 407 -20.40 0.65 -22.22
C SER A 407 -19.39 -0.01 -23.15
N TYR A 408 -19.86 -0.79 -24.12
CA TYR A 408 -19.01 -1.30 -25.19
C TYR A 408 -19.74 -1.25 -26.54
N TYR A 409 -18.98 -1.35 -27.63
CA TYR A 409 -19.51 -1.34 -28.99
C TYR A 409 -19.49 -2.75 -29.57
N TRP A 410 -20.67 -3.27 -29.88
CA TRP A 410 -20.82 -4.53 -30.57
C TRP A 410 -21.01 -4.30 -32.07
N PHE A 411 -20.19 -4.96 -32.88
CA PHE A 411 -20.24 -4.93 -34.34
C PHE A 411 -21.03 -6.15 -34.83
N PHE A 412 -21.89 -5.98 -35.83
CA PHE A 412 -22.52 -7.11 -36.51
C PHE A 412 -21.46 -7.88 -37.33
N ASP A 413 -21.04 -9.03 -36.83
CA ASP A 413 -20.26 -10.01 -37.59
C ASP A 413 -21.23 -11.05 -38.20
N PRO A 414 -21.43 -11.07 -39.53
CA PRO A 414 -22.36 -12.00 -40.18
C PRO A 414 -21.85 -13.46 -40.17
N ASP A 415 -20.56 -13.70 -39.92
CA ASP A 415 -19.97 -15.04 -39.83
C ASP A 415 -19.83 -15.53 -38.36
N ALA A 416 -20.15 -14.68 -37.38
CA ALA A 416 -20.15 -15.06 -35.96
C ALA A 416 -21.29 -16.05 -35.66
N SER A 417 -20.94 -17.33 -35.54
CA SER A 417 -21.88 -18.36 -35.06
C SER A 417 -22.56 -17.93 -33.75
N SER A 418 -23.87 -18.17 -33.67
CA SER A 418 -24.82 -17.59 -32.70
C SER A 418 -24.72 -18.14 -31.26
N ALA A 419 -23.51 -18.41 -30.77
CA ALA A 419 -23.24 -19.18 -29.55
C ALA A 419 -22.86 -18.35 -28.31
N THR A 420 -22.79 -17.02 -28.40
CA THR A 420 -22.29 -16.14 -27.32
C THR A 420 -23.24 -15.03 -26.87
N THR A 421 -24.56 -15.25 -26.96
CA THR A 421 -25.52 -14.48 -26.16
C THR A 421 -25.47 -14.94 -24.69
N SER A 422 -24.53 -14.41 -23.92
CA SER A 422 -24.57 -14.54 -22.46
C SER A 422 -25.72 -13.72 -21.88
N ASP A 423 -26.50 -14.30 -20.97
CA ASP A 423 -27.62 -13.64 -20.30
C ASP A 423 -27.20 -12.41 -19.48
N VAL A 424 -27.16 -11.25 -20.14
CA VAL A 424 -27.01 -9.94 -19.51
C VAL A 424 -28.20 -9.10 -19.94
N HIS A 425 -28.96 -8.58 -18.97
CA HIS A 425 -30.06 -7.66 -19.23
C HIS A 425 -29.54 -6.44 -20.01
N THR A 426 -29.80 -6.43 -21.31
CA THR A 426 -29.18 -5.53 -22.27
C THR A 426 -30.08 -4.32 -22.47
N LEU A 427 -29.60 -3.13 -22.09
CA LEU A 427 -30.22 -1.86 -22.45
C LEU A 427 -29.52 -1.32 -23.70
N ALA A 428 -30.15 -1.51 -24.86
CA ALA A 428 -29.66 -1.01 -26.15
C ALA A 428 -30.30 0.36 -26.45
N ASN A 429 -29.51 1.44 -26.32
CA ASN A 429 -30.04 2.82 -26.36
C ASN A 429 -29.85 3.59 -27.68
N SER A 430 -29.13 3.05 -28.67
CA SER A 430 -29.11 3.65 -30.02
C SER A 430 -28.73 2.64 -31.12
N ASN A 431 -29.37 2.79 -32.29
CA ASN A 431 -28.92 2.22 -33.55
C ASN A 431 -28.32 3.37 -34.39
N GLN A 432 -27.01 3.38 -34.65
CA GLN A 432 -26.35 4.26 -35.61
C GLN A 432 -25.38 3.44 -36.45
N GLY A 433 -25.81 3.03 -37.65
CA GLY A 433 -24.99 2.19 -38.55
C GLY A 433 -24.81 0.74 -38.06
N ASP A 434 -23.78 0.07 -38.59
CA ASP A 434 -23.50 -1.37 -38.39
C ASP A 434 -22.95 -1.74 -36.99
N TYR A 435 -22.99 -0.80 -36.05
CA TYR A 435 -22.57 -0.99 -34.66
C TYR A 435 -23.67 -0.63 -33.66
N ARG A 436 -23.70 -1.34 -32.54
CA ARG A 436 -24.59 -1.08 -31.40
C ARG A 436 -23.77 -0.77 -30.16
N ARG A 437 -24.06 0.35 -29.51
CA ARG A 437 -23.63 0.59 -28.14
C ARG A 437 -24.48 -0.27 -27.20
N ILE A 438 -23.82 -1.03 -26.33
CA ILE A 438 -24.45 -1.82 -25.28
C ILE A 438 -23.99 -1.28 -23.94
N ASP A 439 -24.95 -0.91 -23.08
CA ASP A 439 -24.71 -0.47 -21.72
C ASP A 439 -25.05 -1.61 -20.75
N ILE A 440 -24.13 -1.93 -19.83
CA ILE A 440 -24.32 -2.95 -18.79
C ILE A 440 -24.22 -2.32 -17.39
N PRO A 441 -25.04 -2.74 -16.40
CA PRO A 441 -25.04 -2.14 -15.07
C PRO A 441 -23.77 -2.52 -14.30
N ALA A 442 -22.80 -1.62 -14.23
CA ALA A 442 -21.47 -1.90 -13.68
C ALA A 442 -21.46 -1.80 -12.15
N LEU A 443 -21.75 -0.62 -11.58
CA LEU A 443 -21.75 -0.43 -10.13
C LEU A 443 -22.72 -1.39 -9.41
N ALA A 444 -23.94 -1.52 -9.91
CA ALA A 444 -24.95 -2.41 -9.34
C ALA A 444 -24.53 -3.90 -9.39
N SER A 445 -23.75 -4.32 -10.39
CA SER A 445 -23.23 -5.70 -10.46
C SER A 445 -22.25 -6.02 -9.32
N LEU A 446 -21.53 -5.03 -8.77
CA LEU A 446 -20.59 -5.24 -7.68
C LEU A 446 -21.26 -5.50 -6.32
N GLY A 447 -22.56 -5.17 -6.19
CA GLY A 447 -23.39 -5.51 -5.03
C GLY A 447 -23.19 -4.61 -3.81
N ALA A 448 -24.03 -4.81 -2.79
CA ALA A 448 -24.21 -3.88 -1.66
C ALA A 448 -23.04 -3.79 -0.66
N ARG A 449 -21.97 -4.59 -0.84
CA ARG A 449 -20.74 -4.54 -0.04
C ARG A 449 -19.53 -3.96 -0.80
N PHE A 450 -19.73 -3.54 -2.05
CA PHE A 450 -18.77 -2.70 -2.76
C PHE A 450 -19.03 -1.23 -2.44
N PHE A 451 -18.00 -0.51 -2.05
CA PHE A 451 -18.02 0.88 -1.66
C PHE A 451 -16.98 1.66 -2.43
N GLN A 452 -17.25 2.91 -2.82
CA GLN A 452 -16.22 3.75 -3.45
C GLN A 452 -16.14 5.16 -2.84
N ARG A 453 -14.92 5.69 -2.78
CA ARG A 453 -14.58 7.05 -2.35
C ARG A 453 -13.68 7.71 -3.38
N ILE A 454 -13.96 8.97 -3.65
CA ILE A 454 -13.06 9.85 -4.40
C ILE A 454 -12.03 10.47 -3.44
N PHE A 455 -10.78 10.51 -3.88
CA PHE A 455 -9.72 11.35 -3.33
C PHE A 455 -9.35 12.34 -4.42
N THR A 456 -9.45 13.64 -4.16
CA THR A 456 -9.17 14.64 -5.20
C THR A 456 -8.68 15.96 -4.63
N ILE A 457 -7.72 16.56 -5.35
CA ILE A 457 -7.24 17.94 -5.13
C ILE A 457 -8.13 19.00 -5.80
N ARG A 458 -9.23 18.59 -6.47
CA ARG A 458 -10.13 19.51 -7.17
C ARG A 458 -11.04 20.24 -6.19
N GLU A 459 -10.86 21.55 -6.09
CA GLU A 459 -11.74 22.45 -5.35
C GLU A 459 -12.98 22.83 -6.18
N ARG A 460 -14.16 22.81 -5.57
CA ARG A 460 -15.42 23.30 -6.16
C ARG A 460 -15.97 24.42 -5.28
N GLU A 461 -16.28 25.57 -5.88
CA GLU A 461 -16.71 26.78 -5.14
C GLU A 461 -15.70 27.23 -4.04
N GLY A 462 -14.40 26.95 -4.25
CA GLY A 462 -13.34 27.22 -3.27
C GLY A 462 -13.31 26.26 -2.08
N GLN A 463 -14.06 25.15 -2.13
CA GLN A 463 -14.09 24.10 -1.10
C GLN A 463 -13.47 22.80 -1.64
N GLY A 464 -12.66 22.15 -0.81
CA GLY A 464 -12.09 20.84 -1.12
C GLY A 464 -13.08 19.68 -0.88
N GLU A 465 -12.85 18.55 -1.54
CA GLU A 465 -13.72 17.38 -1.41
C GLU A 465 -13.33 16.54 -0.17
N HIS A 466 -14.05 16.72 0.95
CA HIS A 466 -13.85 15.89 2.14
C HIS A 466 -14.17 14.41 1.86
N VAL A 467 -13.21 13.55 2.14
CA VAL A 467 -13.37 12.10 2.18
C VAL A 467 -14.19 11.72 3.42
N GLY A 468 -15.26 10.95 3.24
CA GLY A 468 -16.07 10.45 4.35
C GLY A 468 -17.33 11.24 4.69
N LYS A 469 -17.76 12.18 3.82
CA LYS A 469 -19.09 12.80 3.84
C LYS A 469 -20.24 11.76 3.94
N PRO A 470 -21.47 12.17 4.33
CA PRO A 470 -22.63 11.28 4.35
C PRO A 470 -22.80 10.49 3.03
N PRO A 471 -23.19 9.20 3.10
CA PRO A 471 -23.19 8.31 1.94
C PRO A 471 -24.25 8.69 0.90
N SER A 472 -23.96 8.35 -0.35
CA SER A 472 -24.81 8.48 -1.53
C SER A 472 -24.98 9.91 -2.04
N TYR A 473 -23.97 10.37 -2.79
CA TYR A 473 -24.06 11.53 -3.67
C TYR A 473 -23.36 11.25 -5.01
N CYS A 474 -23.82 11.89 -6.09
CA CYS A 474 -23.13 11.86 -7.37
C CYS A 474 -22.02 12.92 -7.36
N TYR A 475 -20.76 12.50 -7.34
CA TYR A 475 -19.64 13.42 -7.55
C TYR A 475 -19.48 13.69 -9.06
N LYS A 476 -19.33 14.96 -9.44
CA LYS A 476 -19.05 15.34 -10.83
C LYS A 476 -17.53 15.37 -11.05
N LEU A 477 -17.02 14.43 -11.85
CA LEU A 477 -15.59 14.29 -12.14
C LEU A 477 -15.03 15.53 -12.85
N ILE A 478 -15.76 15.99 -13.89
CA ILE A 478 -15.44 17.17 -14.71
C ILE A 478 -16.68 18.06 -14.80
N GLY A 479 -16.55 19.31 -14.37
CA GLY A 479 -17.59 20.33 -14.42
C GLY A 479 -17.57 21.20 -15.67
N GLN A 480 -18.65 21.96 -15.89
CA GLN A 480 -18.63 23.12 -16.76
C GLN A 480 -17.87 24.25 -16.07
N GLY A 481 -16.82 24.79 -16.71
CA GLY A 481 -16.03 25.86 -16.13
C GLY A 481 -16.72 27.22 -16.19
N ALA A 482 -16.29 28.16 -15.35
CA ALA A 482 -16.92 29.47 -15.14
C ALA A 482 -17.05 30.38 -16.39
N MET A 483 -16.42 30.02 -17.51
CA MET A 483 -16.44 30.74 -18.79
C MET A 483 -17.17 29.96 -19.90
N GLY A 484 -17.96 28.93 -19.55
CA GLY A 484 -18.64 28.04 -20.51
C GLY A 484 -17.72 27.00 -21.19
N ILE A 485 -16.40 27.13 -21.02
CA ILE A 485 -15.41 26.12 -21.39
C ILE A 485 -15.27 25.15 -20.20
N GLY A 486 -15.47 23.85 -20.43
CA GLY A 486 -15.36 22.80 -19.40
C GLY A 486 -14.05 22.81 -18.59
N GLU A 487 -14.11 22.24 -17.40
CA GLU A 487 -12.92 21.76 -16.69
C GLU A 487 -12.15 20.77 -17.58
N SER A 488 -10.84 20.66 -17.39
CA SER A 488 -10.03 19.62 -18.05
C SER A 488 -9.66 18.53 -17.05
N THR A 489 -9.53 17.29 -17.55
CA THR A 489 -8.97 16.16 -16.82
C THR A 489 -7.57 16.49 -16.30
N TRP A 490 -6.70 16.92 -17.21
CA TRP A 490 -5.28 17.18 -16.96
C TRP A 490 -5.00 18.65 -16.66
N GLU A 491 -5.94 19.27 -15.96
CA GLU A 491 -5.83 20.63 -15.47
C GLU A 491 -4.74 20.73 -14.37
N GLY A 492 -3.99 21.83 -14.32
CA GLY A 492 -2.84 21.99 -13.41
C GLY A 492 -1.62 21.10 -13.68
N THR A 493 -1.68 20.10 -14.56
CA THR A 493 -0.54 19.20 -14.82
C THR A 493 0.46 19.80 -15.82
N ARG A 494 1.77 19.56 -15.59
CA ARG A 494 2.85 19.85 -16.57
C ARG A 494 2.99 18.80 -17.67
N LEU A 495 1.98 17.94 -17.89
CA LEU A 495 1.98 17.02 -19.04
C LEU A 495 2.10 17.84 -20.33
N GLY A 496 3.09 17.52 -21.17
CA GLY A 496 3.26 18.15 -22.48
C GLY A 496 2.05 17.90 -23.37
N ALA A 497 1.79 18.79 -24.34
CA ALA A 497 0.60 18.73 -25.19
C ALA A 497 0.41 17.36 -25.87
N GLY A 498 1.49 16.73 -26.34
CA GLY A 498 1.44 15.38 -26.91
C GLY A 498 1.02 14.30 -25.90
N ARG A 499 1.49 14.36 -24.65
CA ARG A 499 1.12 13.40 -23.60
C ARG A 499 -0.34 13.59 -23.17
N LYS A 500 -0.82 14.84 -23.05
CA LYS A 500 -2.23 15.16 -22.77
C LYS A 500 -3.19 14.64 -23.84
N VAL A 501 -2.81 14.68 -25.12
CA VAL A 501 -3.72 14.33 -26.24
C VAL A 501 -3.63 12.87 -26.69
N PHE A 502 -2.47 12.22 -26.58
CA PHE A 502 -2.25 10.88 -27.16
C PHE A 502 -1.85 9.78 -26.18
N ALA A 503 -1.43 10.11 -24.95
CA ALA A 503 -0.95 9.13 -23.97
C ALA A 503 -1.91 8.92 -22.79
N ASN A 504 -2.70 9.95 -22.47
CA ASN A 504 -3.67 9.95 -21.38
C ASN A 504 -5.10 9.99 -21.94
N ALA A 505 -6.04 9.36 -21.23
CA ALA A 505 -7.46 9.47 -21.55
C ALA A 505 -8.04 10.77 -20.99
N ASP A 506 -9.14 11.24 -21.57
CA ASP A 506 -9.91 12.37 -21.04
C ASP A 506 -11.26 11.91 -20.50
N LEU A 507 -11.69 12.52 -19.39
CA LEU A 507 -13.01 12.36 -18.81
C LEU A 507 -14.00 13.28 -19.54
N LEU A 508 -15.24 12.83 -19.69
CA LEU A 508 -16.27 13.62 -20.36
C LEU A 508 -16.73 14.79 -19.47
N VAL A 509 -17.03 15.93 -20.08
CA VAL A 509 -17.67 17.05 -19.36
C VAL A 509 -19.02 16.60 -18.81
N ASP A 510 -19.29 16.96 -17.55
CA ASP A 510 -20.44 16.51 -16.77
C ASP A 510 -20.49 14.99 -16.46
N GLN A 511 -19.41 14.24 -16.69
CA GLN A 511 -19.29 12.85 -16.21
C GLN A 511 -19.40 12.80 -14.68
N THR A 512 -20.27 11.92 -14.18
CA THR A 512 -20.52 11.72 -12.74
C THR A 512 -20.21 10.29 -12.31
N VAL A 513 -19.91 10.14 -11.01
CA VAL A 513 -19.67 8.85 -10.35
C VAL A 513 -20.34 8.83 -8.98
N THR A 514 -20.99 7.72 -8.63
CA THR A 514 -21.78 7.60 -7.40
C THR A 514 -20.91 7.25 -6.21
N ILE A 515 -20.79 8.15 -5.23
CA ILE A 515 -20.04 7.94 -3.99
C ILE A 515 -21.00 7.42 -2.92
N GLN A 516 -20.88 6.13 -2.59
CA GLN A 516 -21.80 5.44 -1.68
C GLN A 516 -21.14 4.81 -0.44
N ALA A 517 -19.82 4.99 -0.27
CA ALA A 517 -19.11 4.52 0.93
C ALA A 517 -19.63 5.18 2.23
N PRO A 518 -19.78 4.45 3.36
CA PRO A 518 -20.37 4.98 4.59
C PRO A 518 -19.66 6.23 5.13
N THR A 519 -20.36 7.06 5.90
CA THR A 519 -19.76 8.21 6.59
C THR A 519 -18.54 7.77 7.43
N LEU A 520 -17.50 8.58 7.45
CA LEU A 520 -16.41 8.42 8.42
C LEU A 520 -16.74 9.18 9.70
N PRO A 521 -16.31 8.73 10.89
CA PRO A 521 -16.54 9.46 12.14
C PRO A 521 -16.00 10.90 12.13
N ALA A 522 -14.89 11.11 11.43
CA ALA A 522 -14.33 12.42 11.09
C ALA A 522 -14.10 12.46 9.55
N PRO A 523 -14.88 13.26 8.80
CA PRO A 523 -14.63 13.49 7.37
C PRO A 523 -13.45 14.46 7.17
N PHE A 524 -12.42 14.03 6.44
CA PHE A 524 -11.15 14.75 6.33
C PHE A 524 -10.92 15.27 4.90
N LEU A 525 -10.14 16.35 4.73
CA LEU A 525 -9.62 16.73 3.42
C LEU A 525 -8.42 15.83 3.08
N PRO A 526 -8.37 15.23 1.88
CA PRO A 526 -7.29 14.33 1.51
C PRO A 526 -5.97 15.10 1.41
N ASP A 527 -4.99 14.69 2.19
CA ASP A 527 -3.64 15.25 2.16
C ASP A 527 -2.84 14.61 1.02
N PHE A 528 -2.57 15.38 -0.03
CA PHE A 528 -1.70 15.02 -1.15
C PHE A 528 -0.27 15.57 -0.99
N VAL A 529 0.04 16.23 0.14
CA VAL A 529 1.34 16.87 0.42
C VAL A 529 2.15 16.24 1.55
N ALA A 530 1.57 15.27 2.27
CA ALA A 530 2.31 14.38 3.15
C ALA A 530 3.59 13.85 2.49
N ASP A 531 4.64 13.71 3.30
CA ASP A 531 5.98 13.26 2.90
C ASP A 531 6.79 14.22 1.99
N GLY A 532 6.51 15.52 2.08
CA GLY A 532 7.44 16.59 1.68
C GLY A 532 7.22 17.19 0.30
N THR A 533 6.10 16.88 -0.35
CA THR A 533 5.77 17.51 -1.63
C THR A 533 5.29 18.95 -1.43
N THR A 534 5.49 19.81 -2.43
CA THR A 534 5.08 21.22 -2.38
C THR A 534 3.95 21.51 -3.34
N LEU A 535 2.99 22.35 -2.94
CA LEU A 535 2.00 22.88 -3.87
C LEU A 535 2.62 24.01 -4.70
N GLY A 536 2.54 23.89 -6.02
CA GLY A 536 2.95 24.96 -6.93
C GLY A 536 2.04 26.19 -6.81
N HIS A 537 2.62 27.38 -6.96
CA HIS A 537 1.84 28.59 -7.16
C HIS A 537 1.31 28.68 -8.61
N GLU A 538 0.12 29.28 -8.75
CA GLU A 538 -0.73 29.28 -9.95
C GLU A 538 -1.11 27.87 -10.48
N GLY A 539 -1.98 27.21 -9.72
CA GLY A 539 -2.87 26.18 -10.26
C GLY A 539 -4.04 26.80 -11.03
N SER A 540 -4.55 26.12 -12.07
CA SER A 540 -5.70 26.61 -12.84
C SER A 540 -7.03 26.01 -12.36
N ARG A 541 -8.07 26.85 -12.35
CA ARG A 541 -9.49 26.54 -12.07
C ARG A 541 -9.75 25.50 -10.95
N GLY A 542 -9.05 25.63 -9.83
CA GLY A 542 -9.29 24.80 -8.64
C GLY A 542 -8.49 23.50 -8.56
N ILE A 543 -7.50 23.27 -9.43
CA ILE A 543 -6.47 22.23 -9.21
C ILE A 543 -5.13 22.89 -8.89
N LYS A 544 -4.55 22.56 -7.72
CA LYS A 544 -3.20 22.98 -7.31
C LYS A 544 -2.18 21.89 -7.69
N PRO A 545 -1.12 22.17 -8.46
CA PRO A 545 -0.12 21.17 -8.84
C PRO A 545 0.67 20.72 -7.61
N VAL A 546 0.98 19.42 -7.52
CA VAL A 546 1.78 18.80 -6.46
C VAL A 546 3.18 18.46 -7.00
N TRP A 547 4.25 18.81 -6.26
CA TRP A 547 5.66 18.61 -6.64
C TRP A 547 6.39 17.74 -5.62
N MET A 548 6.78 16.53 -6.01
CA MET A 548 7.61 15.63 -5.21
C MET A 548 9.06 15.65 -5.73
N ASP A 549 10.04 15.60 -4.83
CA ASP A 549 11.45 15.37 -5.18
C ASP A 549 11.63 13.93 -5.69
N THR A 550 12.54 13.71 -6.64
CA THR A 550 12.78 12.35 -7.18
C THR A 550 13.34 11.42 -6.10
N ASP A 551 12.66 10.30 -5.86
CA ASP A 551 13.15 9.23 -4.98
C ASP A 551 14.54 8.72 -5.42
N PRO A 552 15.48 8.36 -4.51
CA PRO A 552 16.82 7.90 -4.89
C PRO A 552 16.84 6.69 -5.85
N ILE A 553 15.82 5.83 -5.84
CA ILE A 553 15.72 4.67 -6.71
C ILE A 553 15.16 5.06 -8.08
N ASP A 554 14.15 5.94 -8.16
CA ASP A 554 13.70 6.53 -9.43
C ASP A 554 14.81 7.37 -10.08
N ALA A 555 15.58 8.12 -9.29
CA ALA A 555 16.78 8.83 -9.73
C ALA A 555 17.85 7.86 -10.25
N SER A 556 18.06 6.71 -9.59
CA SER A 556 18.98 5.68 -10.07
C SER A 556 18.49 5.00 -11.35
N ILE A 557 17.19 4.81 -11.54
CA ILE A 557 16.61 4.35 -12.83
C ILE A 557 16.85 5.42 -13.91
N ALA A 558 16.60 6.69 -13.59
CA ALA A 558 16.83 7.81 -14.49
C ALA A 558 18.31 7.97 -14.93
N ILE A 559 19.28 7.72 -14.03
CA ILE A 559 20.71 7.68 -14.36
C ILE A 559 21.00 6.55 -15.37
N THR A 560 20.52 5.33 -15.11
CA THR A 560 20.69 4.19 -16.03
C THR A 560 20.10 4.47 -17.42
N ASN A 561 19.00 5.23 -17.49
CA ASN A 561 18.34 5.60 -18.75
C ASN A 561 18.84 6.93 -19.35
N GLY A 562 19.91 7.53 -18.83
CA GLY A 562 20.51 8.76 -19.34
C GLY A 562 19.67 10.04 -19.15
N GLY A 563 18.66 10.01 -18.28
CA GLY A 563 17.82 11.16 -17.93
C GLY A 563 18.46 12.12 -16.93
N ILE A 564 19.50 11.67 -16.23
CA ILE A 564 20.35 12.51 -15.38
C ILE A 564 21.76 12.41 -15.93
N ASP A 565 22.31 13.55 -16.35
CA ASP A 565 23.70 13.66 -16.78
C ASP A 565 24.61 13.56 -15.55
N ALA A 566 24.94 12.32 -15.19
CA ALA A 566 25.78 11.98 -14.06
C ALA A 566 27.21 12.46 -14.34
N GLN A 567 27.49 13.73 -14.00
CA GLN A 567 28.79 14.36 -14.22
C GLN A 567 29.90 13.41 -13.76
N THR A 568 30.73 13.02 -14.74
CA THR A 568 31.71 11.96 -14.61
C THR A 568 32.60 12.17 -13.40
N THR A 569 32.60 11.20 -12.48
CA THR A 569 33.53 11.10 -11.36
C THR A 569 33.42 12.26 -10.35
N ARG A 570 32.57 12.10 -9.32
CA ARG A 570 32.88 12.73 -8.03
C ARG A 570 34.15 12.10 -7.46
N VAL A 571 35.28 12.72 -7.75
CA VAL A 571 36.55 12.43 -7.07
C VAL A 571 36.35 12.71 -5.60
N ILE A 572 36.25 11.66 -4.79
CA ILE A 572 36.37 11.78 -3.33
C ILE A 572 37.83 12.12 -3.08
N SER A 573 38.10 13.42 -2.90
CA SER A 573 39.33 13.88 -2.26
C SER A 573 39.33 13.38 -0.83
N LEU A 574 39.87 12.17 -0.61
CA LEU A 574 40.20 11.69 0.73
C LEU A 574 41.05 12.76 1.42
N PRO A 575 40.75 13.15 2.68
CA PRO A 575 41.60 14.08 3.41
C PRO A 575 43.02 13.53 3.54
N THR A 576 43.96 14.06 2.74
CA THR A 576 45.38 13.73 2.85
C THR A 576 46.01 14.19 4.18
N ALA A 577 45.24 14.89 5.02
CA ALA A 577 45.58 15.23 6.40
C ALA A 577 45.92 14.00 7.26
N ASP A 578 45.29 12.84 7.02
CA ASP A 578 45.52 11.61 7.79
C ASP A 578 46.58 10.68 7.15
N LEU A 579 47.21 11.10 6.04
CA LEU A 579 48.26 10.35 5.33
C LEU A 579 49.68 10.91 5.54
N LEU A 580 49.85 11.97 6.35
CA LEU A 580 51.15 12.50 6.74
C LEU A 580 51.47 12.15 8.19
N GLY A 581 52.52 11.35 8.37
CA GLY A 581 52.93 10.83 9.67
C GLY A 581 53.37 11.91 10.67
N SER A 582 53.43 11.49 11.94
CA SER A 582 53.78 12.31 13.10
C SER A 582 54.97 13.26 12.91
N GLY A 583 54.71 14.57 12.94
CA GLY A 583 55.74 15.61 12.76
C GLY A 583 55.39 16.97 13.39
N ALA A 584 55.80 17.16 14.64
CA ALA A 584 56.15 18.43 15.30
C ALA A 584 55.28 19.71 15.11
N THR A 585 54.58 20.08 16.19
CA THR A 585 54.52 21.44 16.79
C THR A 585 54.38 22.70 15.90
N ALA A 586 53.30 23.48 16.08
CA ALA A 586 53.30 24.72 16.90
C ALA A 586 52.11 25.69 16.67
N ARG A 587 51.46 26.07 17.78
CA ARG A 587 50.71 27.31 18.12
C ARG A 587 50.17 28.29 17.04
N ALA A 588 48.85 28.52 17.20
CA ALA A 588 48.16 29.82 17.31
C ALA A 588 47.77 30.63 16.05
N GLY A 589 46.52 31.15 16.04
CA GLY A 589 46.05 32.14 15.07
C GLY A 589 44.54 32.14 14.85
N GLY A 590 43.76 32.81 15.72
CA GLY A 590 42.31 32.73 15.68
C GLY A 590 41.57 33.56 14.62
N LYS A 591 40.25 33.28 14.56
CA LYS A 591 39.09 34.15 14.22
C LYS A 591 38.40 34.04 12.85
N ARG A 592 37.07 33.94 13.00
CA ARG A 592 35.96 34.42 12.14
C ARG A 592 35.53 33.57 10.94
N ARG A 593 34.57 32.67 11.21
CA ARG A 593 33.53 32.27 10.25
C ARG A 593 32.78 33.50 9.74
N ARG A 594 32.58 33.60 8.43
CA ARG A 594 31.34 34.09 7.82
C ARG A 594 30.75 32.93 7.03
N TYR A 595 29.54 32.53 7.37
CA TYR A 595 28.73 31.71 6.46
C TYR A 595 28.12 32.65 5.44
N GLN A 596 28.33 32.37 4.17
CA GLN A 596 27.63 33.04 3.07
C GLN A 596 26.72 31.98 2.46
N ARG A 597 25.42 32.26 2.40
CA ARG A 597 24.45 31.42 1.68
C ARG A 597 24.91 31.31 0.22
N PHE A 598 24.81 30.11 -0.34
CA PHE A 598 24.51 29.98 -1.76
C PHE A 598 23.04 29.64 -1.88
N GLU A 599 22.37 30.35 -2.77
CA GLU A 599 20.96 30.18 -3.09
C GLU A 599 20.81 29.11 -4.16
N SER A 600 19.71 28.37 -4.08
CA SER A 600 19.24 27.31 -4.98
C SER A 600 18.33 27.87 -6.06
#